data_AF-A0A813Q3E6-F1
#
_entry.id   AF-A0A813Q3E6-F1
#
_cell.length_a   1.000
_cell.length_b   1.000
_cell.length_c   1.000
_cell.angle_alpha   90.00
_cell.angle_beta   90.00
_cell.angle_gamma   90.00
#
_symmetry.space_group_name_H-M   'P 1'
#
loop_
_entity.id
_entity.type
_entity.pdbx_description
1 polymer ?
#
loop_
_entity_poly.entity_id
_entity_poly.type
_entity_poly.pdbx_seq_one_letter_code
_entity_poly.pdbx_strand_id
1 'polypeptide(L)'
;MYAKPVILARLLINNRRLWIPCMILVGLCAITLLLHESDNTNRDIETYVSTQPSKTFPFPLANSLTYDEVKFLLDQLFDTHVSLTDIQSIWNKLMNIWQQILTKFVHDACSLCHHNGSYCYESIDVTRYVYYINESFYPINEIKRPVGMGLFYYFDLEHLRAVNNSILPTDVSACDYFHMLQLMVNVQLILHQAQIKYFLTKGTLIGVLRHHDVIPWDTDIDLFIPSTATEKILQSFRRLDLSLNKNSSATTSSTMENSRKRLTKDRPSFHKDLVVYQFKNVHKVTSYKIFSLRSPIVNRTNYRWPKIDIFPYEENATHIYAYPKHQHNLGTMSYLAKSNVEPVYLRVLGPLLVPSPRQPRLSLKAMVRLGRSNLFHVCEGNTFLHRYNRGSTDNWRVPCKELHRNYPFVRSERNATTNLCSEELKFPQLNQGLSLYKYRCEEDLPRTLQ
;
A
#
# COMPACT_ATOMS: atom_id res chain seq x y z
N MET A 1 -50.43 2.71 -32.20
CA MET A 1 -49.61 3.77 -32.85
C MET A 1 -48.57 4.23 -31.85
N TYR A 2 -47.31 3.97 -32.18
CA TYR A 2 -46.14 4.27 -31.35
C TYR A 2 -45.84 5.77 -31.36
N ALA A 3 -45.70 6.39 -30.19
CA ALA A 3 -45.02 7.67 -30.04
C ALA A 3 -43.86 7.47 -29.05
N LYS A 4 -42.65 7.43 -29.60
CA LYS A 4 -41.38 7.47 -28.86
C LYS A 4 -41.01 8.93 -28.54
N PRO A 5 -40.23 9.16 -27.47
CA PRO A 5 -40.07 10.46 -26.81
C PRO A 5 -39.02 11.36 -27.48
N VAL A 6 -39.18 12.66 -27.23
CA VAL A 6 -38.27 13.76 -27.58
C VAL A 6 -36.95 13.60 -26.82
N ILE A 7 -35.83 13.52 -27.55
CA ILE A 7 -34.48 13.63 -26.99
C ILE A 7 -34.08 15.11 -27.00
N LEU A 8 -33.91 15.69 -25.82
CA LEU A 8 -33.36 17.04 -25.63
C LEU A 8 -31.84 16.91 -25.47
N ALA A 9 -31.07 17.19 -26.52
CA ALA A 9 -29.62 17.34 -26.42
C ALA A 9 -29.28 18.80 -26.07
N ARG A 10 -28.84 19.05 -24.82
CA ARG A 10 -28.25 20.33 -24.41
C ARG A 10 -26.74 20.26 -24.62
N LEU A 11 -26.26 20.87 -25.71
CA LEU A 11 -24.86 21.21 -25.92
C LEU A 11 -24.51 22.44 -25.06
N LEU A 12 -23.67 22.27 -24.04
CA LEU A 12 -23.00 23.38 -23.38
C LEU A 12 -21.55 23.42 -23.90
N ILE A 13 -21.34 24.33 -24.85
CA ILE A 13 -20.02 24.68 -25.36
C ILE A 13 -19.36 25.67 -24.40
N ASN A 14 -18.06 25.46 -24.19
CA ASN A 14 -17.14 26.27 -23.41
C ASN A 14 -17.35 27.79 -23.53
N ASN A 15 -17.20 28.45 -22.39
CA ASN A 15 -16.99 29.89 -22.27
C ASN A 15 -15.84 30.35 -23.18
N ARG A 16 -16.18 30.92 -24.34
CA ARG A 16 -15.58 32.14 -24.92
C ARG A 16 -16.37 32.53 -26.16
N ARG A 17 -16.92 33.75 -26.13
CA ARG A 17 -17.68 34.39 -27.19
C ARG A 17 -16.81 34.52 -28.45
N LEU A 18 -17.28 34.02 -29.58
CA LEU A 18 -17.03 34.62 -30.88
C LEU A 18 -18.24 34.36 -31.79
N TRP A 19 -18.85 35.43 -32.29
CA TRP A 19 -19.96 35.39 -33.23
C TRP A 19 -19.38 35.40 -34.65
N ILE A 20 -19.79 34.46 -35.50
CA ILE A 20 -19.64 34.58 -36.96
C ILE A 20 -21.03 34.37 -37.56
N PRO A 21 -21.59 35.32 -38.32
CA PRO A 21 -22.87 35.15 -38.98
C PRO A 21 -22.75 34.15 -40.14
N CYS A 22 -23.61 33.14 -40.10
CA CYS A 22 -23.83 32.19 -41.18
C CYS A 22 -24.67 32.86 -42.28
N MET A 23 -24.11 33.04 -43.47
CA MET A 23 -24.88 33.24 -44.70
C MET A 23 -25.01 31.88 -45.38
N ILE A 24 -26.21 31.31 -45.29
CA ILE A 24 -26.61 30.13 -46.04
C ILE A 24 -26.85 30.58 -47.48
N LEU A 25 -25.96 30.21 -48.40
CA LEU A 25 -26.25 30.20 -49.83
C LEU A 25 -26.24 28.76 -50.34
N VAL A 26 -27.47 28.34 -50.62
CA VAL A 26 -27.96 27.21 -51.44
C VAL A 26 -26.98 26.73 -52.51
N GLY A 27 -26.73 25.42 -52.57
CA GLY A 27 -26.18 24.78 -53.77
C GLY A 27 -25.38 23.51 -53.50
N LEU A 28 -25.90 22.38 -53.97
CA LEU A 28 -25.31 21.05 -53.85
C LEU A 28 -23.98 20.87 -54.61
N CYS A 29 -23.18 19.96 -54.05
CA CYS A 29 -22.27 19.02 -54.71
C CYS A 29 -20.85 19.46 -55.12
N ALA A 30 -19.86 19.03 -54.32
CA ALA A 30 -18.82 18.08 -54.75
C ALA A 30 -17.95 17.71 -53.53
N ILE A 31 -18.27 16.59 -52.88
CA ILE A 31 -17.31 15.91 -52.00
C ILE A 31 -16.41 15.10 -52.93
N THR A 32 -15.22 15.62 -53.21
CA THR A 32 -14.13 14.81 -53.76
C THR A 32 -13.37 14.23 -52.58
N LEU A 33 -13.61 12.96 -52.32
CA LEU A 33 -12.76 12.10 -51.51
C LEU A 33 -11.38 12.03 -52.16
N LEU A 34 -10.35 12.52 -51.46
CA LEU A 34 -9.02 11.93 -51.54
C LEU A 34 -8.84 11.09 -50.28
N LEU A 35 -9.05 9.79 -50.49
CA LEU A 35 -8.71 8.72 -49.56
C LEU A 35 -7.20 8.76 -49.30
N HIS A 36 -6.84 8.78 -48.02
CA HIS A 36 -5.68 8.05 -47.53
C HIS A 36 -6.15 7.19 -46.36
N GLU A 37 -6.61 5.98 -46.69
CA GLU A 37 -6.61 4.80 -45.82
C GLU A 37 -5.14 4.41 -45.54
N SER A 38 -4.73 3.79 -44.44
CA SER A 38 -5.39 3.27 -43.23
C SER A 38 -4.33 3.19 -42.12
N ASP A 39 -4.72 3.30 -40.86
CA ASP A 39 -4.55 2.18 -39.91
C ASP A 39 -5.21 2.43 -38.55
N ASN A 40 -6.22 1.61 -38.32
CA ASN A 40 -6.84 1.16 -37.08
C ASN A 40 -6.38 1.78 -35.76
N THR A 41 -7.25 2.61 -35.17
CA THR A 41 -7.45 2.62 -33.72
C THR A 41 -8.94 2.53 -33.42
N ASN A 42 -9.45 1.31 -33.23
CA ASN A 42 -10.72 1.09 -32.55
C ASN A 42 -10.59 1.66 -31.13
N ARG A 43 -11.18 2.84 -30.90
CA ARG A 43 -11.59 3.25 -29.57
C ARG A 43 -13.03 2.83 -29.40
N ASP A 44 -13.22 1.59 -28.97
CA ASP A 44 -14.48 1.17 -28.37
C ASP A 44 -14.65 1.96 -27.08
N ILE A 45 -15.47 3.01 -27.16
CA ILE A 45 -15.99 3.71 -25.99
C ILE A 45 -17.11 2.82 -25.45
N GLU A 46 -16.75 1.83 -24.64
CA GLU A 46 -17.71 1.15 -23.78
C GLU A 46 -18.15 2.12 -22.67
N THR A 47 -19.33 2.69 -22.85
CA THR A 47 -20.09 3.31 -21.77
C THR A 47 -20.40 2.26 -20.71
N TYR A 48 -19.59 2.19 -19.64
CA TYR A 48 -19.93 1.43 -18.45
C TYR A 48 -21.14 2.07 -17.78
N VAL A 49 -22.31 1.49 -18.04
CA VAL A 49 -23.50 1.65 -17.21
C VAL A 49 -23.10 1.28 -15.78
N SER A 50 -23.28 2.21 -14.84
CA SER A 50 -23.19 1.96 -13.41
C SER A 50 -24.25 0.92 -13.03
N THR A 51 -23.89 -0.34 -13.16
CA THR A 51 -24.59 -1.44 -12.53
C THR A 51 -24.20 -1.37 -11.06
N GLN A 52 -25.16 -1.01 -10.22
CA GLN A 52 -25.13 -1.39 -8.81
C GLN A 52 -24.73 -2.86 -8.75
N PRO A 53 -23.62 -3.24 -8.07
CA PRO A 53 -23.29 -4.64 -7.95
C PRO A 53 -24.28 -5.27 -6.96
N SER A 54 -25.47 -5.64 -7.42
CA SER A 54 -26.21 -6.77 -6.84
C SER A 54 -25.55 -8.06 -7.33
N LYS A 55 -24.25 -8.21 -7.05
CA LYS A 55 -23.57 -9.49 -7.14
C LYS A 55 -23.29 -9.86 -5.69
N THR A 56 -24.04 -10.83 -5.18
CA THR A 56 -23.59 -11.63 -4.04
C THR A 56 -22.14 -12.01 -4.31
N PHE A 57 -21.22 -11.48 -3.49
CA PHE A 57 -19.78 -11.67 -3.62
C PHE A 57 -19.47 -13.17 -3.78
N PRO A 58 -18.82 -13.59 -4.87
CA PRO A 58 -18.61 -15.01 -5.12
C PRO A 58 -17.37 -15.44 -4.35
N PHE A 59 -17.57 -16.07 -3.20
CA PHE A 59 -16.79 -17.22 -2.72
C PHE A 59 -17.34 -17.63 -1.35
N PRO A 60 -18.07 -18.74 -1.23
CA PRO A 60 -17.83 -19.62 -0.12
C PRO A 60 -16.54 -20.36 -0.46
N LEU A 61 -15.40 -19.92 0.07
CA LEU A 61 -14.33 -20.90 0.26
C LEU A 61 -14.98 -21.97 1.11
N ALA A 62 -15.04 -23.22 0.64
CA ALA A 62 -15.78 -24.29 1.30
C ALA A 62 -15.36 -24.52 2.78
N ASN A 63 -14.26 -23.87 3.21
CA ASN A 63 -13.70 -23.86 4.57
C ASN A 63 -13.40 -22.43 5.12
N SER A 64 -13.92 -21.33 4.54
CA SER A 64 -13.66 -19.99 5.08
C SER A 64 -14.60 -19.67 6.25
N LEU A 65 -14.02 -19.20 7.35
CA LEU A 65 -14.79 -18.67 8.48
C LEU A 65 -15.58 -17.42 8.04
N THR A 66 -16.81 -17.34 8.52
CA THR A 66 -17.67 -16.16 8.45
C THR A 66 -17.07 -14.98 9.23
N TYR A 67 -17.59 -13.78 8.96
CA TYR A 67 -17.22 -12.57 9.71
C TYR A 67 -17.36 -12.77 11.22
N ASP A 68 -18.48 -13.34 11.66
CA ASP A 68 -18.77 -13.54 13.08
C ASP A 68 -17.81 -14.55 13.72
N GLU A 69 -17.40 -15.59 12.99
CA GLU A 69 -16.40 -16.55 13.45
C GLU A 69 -15.01 -15.91 13.58
N VAL A 70 -14.56 -15.12 12.60
CA VAL A 70 -13.28 -14.39 12.69
C VAL A 70 -13.30 -13.40 13.85
N LYS A 71 -14.40 -12.66 14.00
CA LYS A 71 -14.60 -11.72 15.11
C LYS A 71 -14.54 -12.44 16.46
N PHE A 72 -15.23 -13.57 16.59
CA PHE A 72 -15.22 -14.38 17.80
C PHE A 72 -13.81 -14.88 18.14
N LEU A 73 -13.08 -15.42 17.16
CA LEU A 73 -11.69 -15.86 17.36
C LEU A 73 -10.78 -14.71 17.82
N LEU A 74 -10.89 -13.53 17.21
CA LEU A 74 -10.10 -12.37 17.61
C LEU A 74 -10.47 -11.87 19.02
N ASP A 75 -11.75 -11.88 19.39
CA ASP A 75 -12.18 -11.52 20.75
C ASP A 75 -11.58 -12.49 21.79
N GLN A 76 -11.63 -13.80 21.52
CA GLN A 76 -11.06 -14.82 22.41
C GLN A 76 -9.53 -14.77 22.47
N LEU A 77 -8.84 -14.38 21.40
CA LEU A 77 -7.38 -14.27 21.37
C LEU A 77 -6.84 -13.27 22.42
N PHE A 78 -7.60 -12.22 22.71
CA PHE A 78 -7.20 -11.15 23.63
C PHE A 78 -7.85 -11.22 25.01
N ASP A 79 -8.77 -12.15 25.23
CA ASP A 79 -9.40 -12.42 26.51
C ASP A 79 -8.37 -13.03 27.50
N THR A 80 -8.31 -12.50 28.71
CA THR A 80 -7.41 -12.96 29.78
C THR A 80 -7.85 -14.28 30.41
N HIS A 81 -9.11 -14.68 30.22
CA HIS A 81 -9.67 -15.90 30.81
C HIS A 81 -9.50 -17.15 29.95
N VAL A 82 -9.06 -16.99 28.69
CA VAL A 82 -8.87 -18.10 27.75
C VAL A 82 -7.55 -18.82 28.04
N SER A 83 -7.57 -20.16 28.04
CA SER A 83 -6.39 -20.97 28.35
C SER A 83 -5.29 -20.83 27.27
N LEU A 84 -4.03 -21.08 27.63
CA LEU A 84 -2.92 -21.01 26.65
C LEU A 84 -3.09 -22.01 25.50
N THR A 85 -3.64 -23.20 25.76
CA THR A 85 -3.94 -24.22 24.74
C THR A 85 -5.02 -23.73 23.77
N ASP A 86 -6.04 -23.03 24.27
CA ASP A 86 -7.09 -22.47 23.42
C ASP A 86 -6.56 -21.29 22.59
N ILE A 87 -5.73 -20.42 23.17
CA ILE A 87 -5.04 -19.33 22.45
C ILE A 87 -4.21 -19.88 21.28
N GLN A 88 -3.48 -20.96 21.52
CA GLN A 88 -2.71 -21.69 20.51
C GLN A 88 -3.59 -22.20 19.36
N SER A 89 -4.75 -22.80 19.69
CA SER A 89 -5.71 -23.30 18.71
C SER A 89 -6.34 -22.16 17.89
N ILE A 90 -6.74 -21.08 18.57
CA ILE A 90 -7.29 -19.86 17.97
C ILE A 90 -6.28 -19.23 17.00
N TRP A 91 -5.03 -19.05 17.45
CA TRP A 91 -3.97 -18.48 16.62
C TRP A 91 -3.74 -19.30 15.36
N ASN A 92 -3.65 -20.64 15.47
CA ASN A 92 -3.47 -21.50 14.31
C ASN A 92 -4.61 -21.36 13.30
N LYS A 93 -5.87 -21.25 13.77
CA LYS A 93 -7.03 -20.99 12.91
C LYS A 93 -6.90 -19.66 12.19
N LEU A 94 -6.56 -18.58 12.91
CA LEU A 94 -6.38 -17.24 12.34
C LEU A 94 -5.24 -17.20 11.31
N MET A 95 -4.11 -17.84 11.59
CA MET A 95 -2.98 -17.91 10.67
C MET A 95 -3.28 -18.74 9.43
N ASN A 96 -4.08 -19.81 9.55
CA ASN A 96 -4.55 -20.59 8.41
C ASN A 96 -5.46 -19.76 7.49
N ILE A 97 -6.36 -18.94 8.06
CA ILE A 97 -7.20 -18.01 7.30
C ILE A 97 -6.31 -16.97 6.59
N TRP A 98 -5.36 -16.40 7.31
CA TRP A 98 -4.43 -15.43 6.73
C TRP A 98 -3.60 -16.02 5.59
N GLN A 99 -3.14 -17.27 5.73
CA GLN A 99 -2.46 -18.00 4.66
C GLN A 99 -3.33 -18.17 3.41
N GLN A 100 -4.63 -18.45 3.58
CA GLN A 100 -5.57 -18.53 2.46
C GLN A 100 -5.75 -17.18 1.77
N ILE A 101 -5.85 -16.08 2.54
CA ILE A 101 -5.94 -14.71 2.00
C ILE A 101 -4.71 -14.35 1.19
N LEU A 102 -3.51 -14.63 1.71
CA LEU A 102 -2.26 -14.41 0.99
C LEU A 102 -2.19 -15.26 -0.30
N THR A 103 -2.60 -16.53 -0.22
CA THR A 103 -2.62 -17.43 -1.39
C THR A 103 -3.57 -16.91 -2.46
N LYS A 104 -4.76 -16.46 -2.07
CA LYS A 104 -5.73 -15.83 -2.98
C LYS A 104 -5.17 -14.54 -3.58
N PHE A 105 -4.57 -13.67 -2.77
CA PHE A 105 -3.94 -12.43 -3.25
C PHE A 105 -2.90 -12.71 -4.33
N VAL A 106 -2.03 -13.71 -4.14
CA VAL A 106 -1.06 -14.13 -5.16
C VAL A 106 -1.77 -14.66 -6.41
N HIS A 107 -2.77 -15.53 -6.24
CA HIS A 107 -3.50 -16.11 -7.36
C HIS A 107 -4.24 -15.08 -8.21
N ASP A 108 -5.01 -14.19 -7.58
CA ASP A 108 -5.72 -13.08 -8.24
C ASP A 108 -4.73 -12.23 -9.04
N ALA A 109 -3.62 -11.83 -8.41
CA ALA A 109 -2.61 -10.99 -9.04
C ALA A 109 -1.90 -11.68 -10.20
N CYS A 110 -1.52 -12.95 -10.06
CA CYS A 110 -0.87 -13.70 -11.14
C CYS A 110 -1.79 -13.88 -12.34
N SER A 111 -3.09 -14.09 -12.08
CA SER A 111 -4.11 -14.22 -13.12
C SER A 111 -4.34 -12.89 -13.83
N LEU A 112 -4.45 -11.79 -13.07
CA LEU A 112 -4.74 -10.45 -13.57
C LEU A 112 -3.54 -9.81 -14.30
N CYS A 113 -2.33 -9.98 -13.78
CA CYS A 113 -1.16 -9.18 -14.18
C CYS A 113 -0.14 -9.92 -15.02
N HIS A 114 -0.18 -11.26 -15.05
CA HIS A 114 0.91 -12.08 -15.58
C HIS A 114 0.48 -13.25 -16.47
N HIS A 115 -0.81 -13.39 -16.79
CA HIS A 115 -1.36 -14.42 -17.70
C HIS A 115 -0.74 -15.82 -17.49
N ASN A 116 -0.75 -16.34 -16.25
CA ASN A 116 -0.23 -17.66 -15.85
C ASN A 116 1.30 -17.87 -15.97
N GLY A 117 2.12 -16.81 -15.90
CA GLY A 117 3.56 -16.96 -15.72
C GLY A 117 3.89 -17.68 -14.40
N SER A 118 4.47 -18.90 -14.48
CA SER A 118 4.83 -19.72 -13.31
C SER A 118 5.71 -18.99 -12.29
N TYR A 119 6.58 -18.10 -12.77
CA TYR A 119 7.44 -17.25 -11.95
C TYR A 119 6.66 -16.33 -10.98
N CYS A 120 5.43 -15.94 -11.32
CA CYS A 120 4.62 -15.11 -10.42
C CYS A 120 4.30 -15.82 -9.10
N TYR A 121 3.95 -17.10 -9.16
CA TYR A 121 3.68 -17.89 -7.96
C TYR A 121 4.94 -18.11 -7.10
N GLU A 122 6.12 -18.11 -7.71
CA GLU A 122 7.41 -18.25 -7.02
C GLU A 122 7.94 -16.94 -6.43
N SER A 123 7.31 -15.80 -6.74
CA SER A 123 7.76 -14.48 -6.32
C SER A 123 7.48 -14.16 -4.85
N ILE A 124 6.56 -14.91 -4.23
CA ILE A 124 6.16 -14.78 -2.83
C ILE A 124 6.11 -16.19 -2.22
N ASP A 125 7.00 -16.45 -1.27
CA ASP A 125 6.95 -17.66 -0.46
C ASP A 125 5.97 -17.46 0.71
N VAL A 126 4.68 -17.73 0.46
CA VAL A 126 3.59 -17.56 1.44
C VAL A 126 3.86 -18.38 2.70
N THR A 127 4.29 -19.63 2.55
CA THR A 127 4.59 -20.52 3.68
C THR A 127 5.69 -19.94 4.56
N ARG A 128 6.80 -19.48 3.97
CA ARG A 128 7.89 -18.87 4.72
C ARG A 128 7.48 -17.55 5.37
N TYR A 129 6.62 -16.78 4.70
CA TYR A 129 6.11 -15.52 5.25
C TYR A 129 5.20 -15.74 6.46
N VAL A 130 4.29 -16.71 6.39
CA VAL A 130 3.44 -17.13 7.51
C VAL A 130 4.28 -17.66 8.68
N TYR A 131 5.29 -18.49 8.38
CA TYR A 131 6.24 -18.99 9.38
C TYR A 131 6.97 -17.84 10.10
N TYR A 132 7.46 -16.85 9.36
CA TYR A 132 8.12 -15.67 9.95
C TYR A 132 7.22 -14.92 10.94
N ILE A 133 5.99 -14.62 10.55
CA ILE A 133 5.05 -13.89 11.40
C ILE A 133 4.70 -14.70 12.65
N ASN A 134 4.53 -16.02 12.49
CA ASN A 134 4.40 -16.93 13.63
C ASN A 134 5.58 -16.80 14.58
N GLU A 135 6.80 -17.09 14.13
CA GLU A 135 8.00 -17.08 15.00
C GLU A 135 8.20 -15.75 15.73
N SER A 136 7.83 -14.62 15.10
CA SER A 136 8.08 -13.29 15.63
C SER A 136 7.02 -12.80 16.62
N PHE A 137 5.75 -13.19 16.45
CA PHE A 137 4.61 -12.56 17.15
C PHE A 137 3.69 -13.56 17.84
N TYR A 138 4.13 -14.80 18.01
CA TYR A 138 3.31 -15.86 18.60
C TYR A 138 2.92 -15.63 20.07
N PRO A 139 1.63 -15.82 20.45
CA PRO A 139 1.12 -15.41 21.76
C PRO A 139 1.34 -16.37 22.94
N ILE A 140 2.05 -17.51 22.79
CA ILE A 140 2.23 -18.47 23.90
C ILE A 140 2.98 -17.87 25.09
N ASN A 141 3.95 -16.99 24.83
CA ASN A 141 4.61 -16.24 25.89
C ASN A 141 3.83 -14.94 26.10
N GLU A 142 3.28 -14.70 27.30
CA GLU A 142 2.53 -13.47 27.60
C GLU A 142 3.32 -12.19 27.26
N ILE A 143 4.65 -12.22 27.42
CA ILE A 143 5.55 -11.10 27.09
C ILE A 143 5.64 -10.89 25.57
N LYS A 144 5.42 -11.95 24.78
CA LYS A 144 5.40 -11.92 23.31
C LYS A 144 3.98 -11.82 22.73
N ARG A 145 2.93 -11.86 23.58
CA ARG A 145 1.55 -11.75 23.12
C ARG A 145 1.38 -10.39 22.43
N PRO A 146 0.99 -10.36 21.14
CA PRO A 146 0.76 -9.11 20.47
C PRO A 146 -0.42 -8.43 21.18
N VAL A 147 -0.37 -7.10 21.35
CA VAL A 147 -1.51 -6.39 21.94
C VAL A 147 -2.64 -6.18 20.94
N GLY A 148 -2.42 -6.51 19.67
CA GLY A 148 -3.42 -6.47 18.62
C GLY A 148 -3.09 -7.32 17.40
N MET A 149 -4.14 -7.76 16.72
CA MET A 149 -4.12 -8.56 15.50
C MET A 149 -5.39 -8.28 14.70
N GLY A 150 -5.30 -8.38 13.39
CA GLY A 150 -6.45 -8.29 12.52
C GLY A 150 -6.18 -8.92 11.19
N LEU A 151 -7.22 -9.10 10.41
CA LEU A 151 -7.13 -9.65 9.06
C LEU A 151 -8.31 -9.14 8.24
N PHE A 152 -8.13 -9.16 6.92
CA PHE A 152 -9.28 -9.22 6.02
C PHE A 152 -9.99 -10.55 6.27
N TYR A 153 -11.31 -10.58 6.25
CA TYR A 153 -12.05 -11.85 6.21
C TYR A 153 -12.58 -12.13 4.79
N TYR A 154 -12.56 -11.09 3.94
CA TYR A 154 -12.76 -11.19 2.51
C TYR A 154 -11.72 -10.31 1.80
N PHE A 155 -10.97 -10.88 0.87
CA PHE A 155 -9.96 -10.15 0.09
C PHE A 155 -10.18 -10.39 -1.40
N ASP A 156 -10.43 -9.31 -2.13
CA ASP A 156 -10.59 -9.30 -3.58
C ASP A 156 -9.75 -8.16 -4.16
N LEU A 157 -8.67 -8.52 -4.85
CA LEU A 157 -7.72 -7.57 -5.37
C LEU A 157 -8.33 -6.62 -6.40
N GLU A 158 -9.18 -7.15 -7.29
CA GLU A 158 -9.77 -6.37 -8.37
C GLU A 158 -10.76 -5.36 -7.80
N HIS A 159 -11.70 -5.82 -6.98
CA HIS A 159 -12.76 -4.96 -6.44
C HIS A 159 -12.24 -3.96 -5.41
N LEU A 160 -11.28 -4.33 -4.56
CA LEU A 160 -10.71 -3.43 -3.55
C LEU A 160 -9.96 -2.26 -4.19
N ARG A 161 -9.43 -2.44 -5.41
CA ARG A 161 -8.70 -1.42 -6.16
C ARG A 161 -9.51 -0.76 -7.28
N ALA A 162 -10.73 -1.22 -7.57
CA ALA A 162 -11.62 -0.65 -8.60
C ALA A 162 -12.25 0.71 -8.23
N VAL A 163 -11.73 1.40 -7.21
CA VAL A 163 -12.26 2.70 -6.76
C VAL A 163 -11.87 3.80 -7.75
N ASN A 164 -12.65 3.96 -8.82
CA ASN A 164 -12.55 5.08 -9.75
C ASN A 164 -13.25 6.31 -9.13
N ASN A 165 -12.48 7.27 -8.61
CA ASN A 165 -13.04 8.46 -7.98
C ASN A 165 -12.36 9.73 -8.49
N SER A 166 -13.16 10.74 -8.76
CA SER A 166 -12.78 12.07 -9.24
C SER A 166 -12.18 12.98 -8.17
N ILE A 167 -12.40 12.73 -6.88
CA ILE A 167 -11.95 13.63 -5.79
C ILE A 167 -10.45 13.44 -5.48
N LEU A 168 -9.98 12.19 -5.38
CA LEU A 168 -8.57 11.84 -5.17
C LEU A 168 -8.18 10.62 -6.02
N PRO A 169 -7.98 10.80 -7.34
CA PRO A 169 -7.74 9.68 -8.23
C PRO A 169 -6.47 8.91 -7.84
N THR A 170 -6.54 7.59 -7.93
CA THR A 170 -5.36 6.73 -7.84
C THR A 170 -4.80 6.50 -9.23
N ASP A 171 -3.49 6.67 -9.42
CA ASP A 171 -2.78 6.21 -10.61
C ASP A 171 -2.17 4.80 -10.41
N VAL A 172 -2.35 4.20 -9.22
CA VAL A 172 -1.88 2.85 -8.88
C VAL A 172 -2.92 1.83 -9.34
N SER A 173 -2.57 1.04 -10.36
CA SER A 173 -3.36 -0.11 -10.83
C SER A 173 -3.32 -1.26 -9.82
N ALA A 174 -4.20 -2.26 -9.99
CA ALA A 174 -4.15 -3.48 -9.18
C ALA A 174 -2.79 -4.21 -9.28
N CYS A 175 -2.15 -4.18 -10.46
CA CYS A 175 -0.83 -4.79 -10.67
C CYS A 175 0.29 -4.02 -9.99
N ASP A 176 0.22 -2.69 -10.00
CA ASP A 176 1.18 -1.86 -9.27
C ASP A 176 1.10 -2.10 -7.76
N TYR A 177 -0.14 -2.16 -7.24
CA TYR A 177 -0.41 -2.50 -5.85
C TYR A 177 0.13 -3.88 -5.48
N PHE A 178 -0.10 -4.88 -6.34
CA PHE A 178 0.47 -6.21 -6.15
C PHE A 178 2.00 -6.17 -6.07
N HIS A 179 2.68 -5.53 -7.02
CA HIS A 179 4.15 -5.45 -7.02
C HIS A 179 4.69 -4.69 -5.82
N MET A 180 3.98 -3.68 -5.33
CA MET A 180 4.34 -2.94 -4.11
C MET A 180 4.26 -3.83 -2.86
N LEU A 181 3.18 -4.61 -2.70
CA LEU A 181 3.03 -5.52 -1.57
C LEU A 181 3.92 -6.77 -1.69
N GLN A 182 4.14 -7.29 -2.90
CA GLN A 182 5.13 -8.33 -3.19
C GLN A 182 6.53 -7.90 -2.74
N LEU A 183 6.90 -6.67 -3.07
CA LEU A 183 8.15 -6.06 -2.62
C LEU A 183 8.19 -5.99 -1.09
N MET A 184 7.09 -5.60 -0.44
CA MET A 184 7.00 -5.56 1.02
C MET A 184 7.21 -6.93 1.65
N VAL A 185 6.52 -7.98 1.19
CA VAL A 185 6.70 -9.35 1.72
C VAL A 185 8.16 -9.79 1.63
N ASN A 186 8.79 -9.58 0.47
CA ASN A 186 10.17 -9.97 0.27
C ASN A 186 11.16 -9.15 1.14
N VAL A 187 10.90 -7.84 1.30
CA VAL A 187 11.71 -6.99 2.20
C VAL A 187 11.54 -7.42 3.65
N GLN A 188 10.33 -7.72 4.12
CA GLN A 188 10.11 -8.22 5.48
C GLN A 188 10.87 -9.52 5.75
N LEU A 189 10.82 -10.48 4.81
CA LEU A 189 11.54 -11.74 4.93
C LEU A 189 13.06 -11.53 5.06
N ILE A 190 13.63 -10.64 4.25
CA ILE A 190 15.07 -10.34 4.29
C ILE A 190 15.44 -9.60 5.59
N LEU A 191 14.66 -8.57 5.98
CA LEU A 191 14.91 -7.84 7.23
C LEU A 191 14.83 -8.76 8.44
N HIS A 192 13.88 -9.71 8.46
CA HIS A 192 13.79 -10.70 9.52
C HIS A 192 14.97 -11.66 9.55
N GLN A 193 15.36 -12.23 8.41
CA GLN A 193 16.54 -13.11 8.33
C GLN A 193 17.80 -12.38 8.80
N ALA A 194 17.90 -11.10 8.46
CA ALA A 194 18.95 -10.22 8.93
C ALA A 194 18.73 -9.71 10.37
N GLN A 195 17.68 -10.10 11.10
CA GLN A 195 17.39 -9.63 12.46
C GLN A 195 17.42 -8.10 12.58
N ILE A 196 16.90 -7.41 11.56
CA ILE A 196 16.82 -5.95 11.50
C ILE A 196 15.44 -5.52 11.97
N LYS A 197 15.39 -4.75 13.05
CA LYS A 197 14.16 -4.10 13.51
C LYS A 197 13.69 -3.07 12.48
N TYR A 198 12.39 -3.02 12.26
CA TYR A 198 11.76 -1.99 11.45
C TYR A 198 10.32 -1.75 11.91
N PHE A 199 9.76 -0.60 11.54
CA PHE A 199 8.34 -0.32 11.74
C PHE A 199 7.82 0.68 10.70
N LEU A 200 6.51 0.64 10.45
CA LEU A 200 5.84 1.57 9.53
C LEU A 200 5.97 3.03 9.98
N THR A 201 6.08 3.95 9.02
CA THR A 201 6.10 5.39 9.27
C THR A 201 5.34 6.17 8.20
N LYS A 202 5.28 7.50 8.35
CA LYS A 202 4.79 8.46 7.33
C LYS A 202 3.42 8.08 6.71
N GLY A 203 3.29 8.13 5.38
CA GLY A 203 2.03 7.93 4.65
C GLY A 203 1.46 6.54 4.87
N THR A 204 2.34 5.54 4.88
CA THR A 204 1.97 4.14 5.15
C THR A 204 1.37 3.95 6.54
N LEU A 205 1.93 4.59 7.57
CA LEU A 205 1.38 4.52 8.93
C LEU A 205 0.01 5.21 9.06
N ILE A 206 -0.25 6.27 8.28
CA ILE A 206 -1.58 6.87 8.17
C ILE A 206 -2.53 5.89 7.49
N GLY A 207 -2.08 5.24 6.41
CA GLY A 207 -2.84 4.23 5.68
C GLY A 207 -3.36 3.12 6.58
N VAL A 208 -2.49 2.45 7.35
CA VAL A 208 -2.92 1.34 8.22
C VAL A 208 -3.88 1.77 9.33
N LEU A 209 -3.95 3.06 9.67
CA LEU A 209 -4.89 3.60 10.65
C LEU A 209 -6.22 4.05 10.04
N ARG A 210 -6.20 4.44 8.76
CA ARG A 210 -7.34 5.07 8.09
C ARG A 210 -8.05 4.13 7.12
N HIS A 211 -7.31 3.20 6.55
CA HIS A 211 -7.75 2.33 5.45
C HIS A 211 -7.41 0.85 5.67
N HIS A 212 -6.74 0.48 6.77
CA HIS A 212 -6.14 -0.86 6.95
C HIS A 212 -5.29 -1.32 5.74
N ASP A 213 -4.72 -0.36 5.02
CA ASP A 213 -3.99 -0.56 3.77
C ASP A 213 -3.14 0.69 3.48
N VAL A 214 -2.36 0.70 2.40
CA VAL A 214 -1.83 1.96 1.87
C VAL A 214 -2.97 2.94 1.61
N ILE A 215 -2.70 4.24 1.70
CA ILE A 215 -3.70 5.24 1.33
C ILE A 215 -4.08 4.99 -0.15
N PRO A 216 -5.36 5.03 -0.54
CA PRO A 216 -5.80 4.56 -1.86
C PRO A 216 -5.06 5.17 -3.05
N TRP A 217 -4.66 6.45 -2.94
CA TRP A 217 -3.92 7.21 -3.95
C TRP A 217 -2.41 7.31 -3.68
N ASP A 218 -1.88 6.68 -2.64
CA ASP A 218 -0.45 6.69 -2.32
C ASP A 218 0.30 5.57 -3.06
N THR A 219 1.58 5.78 -3.33
CA THR A 219 2.32 5.03 -4.36
C THR A 219 3.57 4.30 -3.85
N ASP A 220 3.89 4.40 -2.57
CA ASP A 220 5.01 3.69 -1.95
C ASP A 220 4.75 3.32 -0.48
N ILE A 221 5.72 2.60 0.09
CA ILE A 221 5.73 2.16 1.47
C ILE A 221 6.94 2.74 2.19
N ASP A 222 6.72 3.32 3.36
CA ASP A 222 7.73 3.97 4.20
C ASP A 222 8.02 3.13 5.44
N LEU A 223 9.30 2.77 5.66
CA LEU A 223 9.77 2.08 6.86
C LEU A 223 10.83 2.88 7.60
N PHE A 224 10.78 2.84 8.93
CA PHE A 224 11.87 3.26 9.79
C PHE A 224 12.74 2.06 10.19
N ILE A 225 14.07 2.23 10.18
CA ILE A 225 15.06 1.23 10.61
C ILE A 225 16.13 1.87 11.51
N PRO A 226 16.80 1.13 12.42
CA PRO A 226 17.98 1.65 13.11
C PRO A 226 19.08 2.00 12.10
N SER A 227 19.67 3.19 12.25
CA SER A 227 20.81 3.63 11.45
C SER A 227 22.02 2.70 11.58
N THR A 228 22.18 2.06 12.74
CA THR A 228 23.18 1.01 12.99
C THR A 228 22.98 -0.23 12.11
N ALA A 229 21.79 -0.47 11.57
CA ALA A 229 21.49 -1.59 10.67
C ALA A 229 21.80 -1.30 9.20
N THR A 230 22.21 -0.08 8.86
CA THR A 230 22.45 0.36 7.48
C THR A 230 23.40 -0.56 6.72
N GLU A 231 24.55 -0.88 7.30
CA GLU A 231 25.54 -1.75 6.67
C GLU A 231 24.97 -3.16 6.44
N LYS A 232 24.20 -3.67 7.42
CA LYS A 232 23.55 -4.97 7.32
C LYS A 232 22.52 -5.00 6.19
N ILE A 233 21.79 -3.91 5.94
CA ILE A 233 20.90 -3.79 4.78
C ILE A 233 21.71 -3.83 3.49
N LEU A 234 22.80 -3.06 3.39
CA LEU A 234 23.64 -3.07 2.18
C LEU A 234 24.23 -4.45 1.88
N GLN A 235 24.45 -5.28 2.90
CA GLN A 235 24.91 -6.67 2.76
C GLN A 235 23.76 -7.64 2.46
N SER A 236 22.55 -7.37 2.95
CA SER A 236 21.37 -8.24 2.78
C SER A 236 20.71 -8.10 1.40
N PHE A 237 20.95 -6.97 0.72
CA PHE A 237 20.40 -6.66 -0.60
C PHE A 237 21.51 -6.40 -1.61
N ARG A 238 21.22 -6.55 -2.92
CA ARG A 238 22.18 -6.12 -3.94
C ARG A 238 22.33 -4.60 -3.89
N ARG A 239 23.57 -4.10 -3.79
CA ARG A 239 23.83 -2.65 -3.80
C ARG A 239 23.95 -2.12 -5.24
N LEU A 240 23.36 -0.97 -5.50
CA LEU A 240 23.64 -0.16 -6.68
C LEU A 240 24.46 1.08 -6.30
N ASP A 241 25.76 1.05 -6.60
CA ASP A 241 26.66 2.20 -6.43
C ASP A 241 26.81 2.94 -7.76
N LEU A 242 26.50 4.24 -7.76
CA LEU A 242 26.52 5.07 -8.98
C LEU A 242 27.64 6.11 -8.97
N SER A 243 28.55 6.02 -8.01
CA SER A 243 29.77 6.83 -7.96
C SER A 243 30.76 6.51 -9.09
N LEU A 244 30.52 5.49 -9.93
CA LEU A 244 31.45 5.06 -10.99
C LEU A 244 31.05 5.42 -12.44
N ASN A 245 29.92 6.07 -12.70
CA ASN A 245 29.54 6.46 -14.08
C ASN A 245 29.74 7.96 -14.36
N LYS A 246 30.92 8.50 -14.03
CA LYS A 246 31.37 9.79 -14.56
C LYS A 246 32.53 9.71 -15.56
N ASN A 247 33.21 8.57 -15.68
CA ASN A 247 34.31 8.38 -16.64
C ASN A 247 34.16 7.06 -17.40
N SER A 248 33.35 7.05 -18.46
CA SER A 248 33.44 6.07 -19.55
C SER A 248 32.56 6.46 -20.73
N SER A 249 32.85 7.63 -21.31
CA SER A 249 32.81 7.75 -22.76
C SER A 249 33.88 6.80 -23.34
N ALA A 250 33.50 6.01 -24.34
CA ALA A 250 34.27 4.96 -25.02
C ALA A 250 34.40 3.63 -24.26
N THR A 251 33.47 2.71 -24.54
CA THR A 251 33.73 1.53 -25.40
C THR A 251 32.44 0.70 -25.46
N THR A 252 31.90 0.57 -26.66
CA THR A 252 30.82 -0.33 -27.04
C THR A 252 31.22 -1.80 -26.83
N SER A 253 30.23 -2.62 -26.52
CA SER A 253 30.22 -4.09 -26.64
C SER A 253 30.86 -4.90 -25.50
N SER A 254 30.00 -5.62 -24.75
CA SER A 254 30.13 -7.08 -24.44
C SER A 254 29.76 -7.55 -23.02
N THR A 255 29.49 -6.68 -22.04
CA THR A 255 29.30 -7.17 -20.64
C THR A 255 27.86 -7.46 -20.19
N MET A 256 26.82 -7.08 -20.93
CA MET A 256 25.43 -7.43 -20.55
C MET A 256 24.96 -8.80 -21.05
N GLU A 257 25.61 -9.37 -22.07
CA GLU A 257 25.14 -10.60 -22.72
C GLU A 257 25.66 -11.87 -22.02
N ASN A 258 26.83 -11.79 -21.38
CA ASN A 258 27.39 -12.89 -20.58
C ASN A 258 26.70 -13.12 -19.22
N SER A 259 25.92 -12.14 -18.72
CA SER A 259 25.14 -12.34 -17.49
C SER A 259 23.87 -13.16 -17.74
N ARG A 260 23.29 -13.13 -18.95
CA ARG A 260 22.10 -13.93 -19.28
C ARG A 260 22.39 -15.42 -19.43
N LYS A 261 23.59 -15.79 -19.92
CA LYS A 261 23.96 -17.20 -20.18
C LYS A 261 24.42 -17.98 -18.94
N ARG A 262 24.75 -17.31 -17.82
CA ARG A 262 25.15 -17.98 -16.56
C ARG A 262 24.02 -18.14 -15.53
N LEU A 263 22.82 -17.63 -15.84
CA LEU A 263 21.64 -17.69 -14.96
C LEU A 263 20.78 -18.95 -15.16
N THR A 264 21.21 -19.92 -15.97
CA THR A 264 20.38 -21.07 -16.39
C THR A 264 20.65 -22.37 -15.63
N LYS A 265 21.19 -22.33 -14.39
CA LYS A 265 21.31 -23.56 -13.58
C LYS A 265 21.04 -23.47 -12.08
N ASP A 266 20.73 -22.28 -11.54
CA ASP A 266 20.21 -22.12 -10.18
C ASP A 266 18.89 -21.34 -10.27
N ARG A 267 17.81 -21.86 -9.69
CA ARG A 267 16.50 -21.18 -9.68
C ARG A 267 16.68 -19.70 -9.29
N PRO A 268 16.25 -18.73 -10.12
CA PRO A 268 16.44 -17.32 -9.81
C PRO A 268 15.45 -16.89 -8.74
N SER A 269 15.84 -17.03 -7.46
CA SER A 269 15.10 -16.46 -6.33
C SER A 269 14.85 -14.97 -6.55
N PHE A 270 13.59 -14.52 -6.46
CA PHE A 270 13.16 -13.12 -6.59
C PHE A 270 14.01 -12.15 -5.75
N HIS A 271 14.53 -12.60 -4.61
CA HIS A 271 15.45 -11.84 -3.77
C HIS A 271 16.72 -11.36 -4.49
N LYS A 272 17.21 -12.09 -5.51
CA LYS A 272 18.41 -11.70 -6.28
C LYS A 272 18.19 -10.45 -7.15
N ASP A 273 16.93 -10.12 -7.44
CA ASP A 273 16.57 -8.95 -8.24
C ASP A 273 16.34 -7.70 -7.39
N LEU A 274 16.32 -7.83 -6.06
CA LEU A 274 16.08 -6.71 -5.16
C LEU A 274 17.35 -5.92 -4.93
N VAL A 275 17.25 -4.62 -5.19
CA VAL A 275 18.34 -3.68 -5.09
C VAL A 275 18.04 -2.66 -4.00
N VAL A 276 19.06 -2.37 -3.19
CA VAL A 276 19.08 -1.20 -2.32
C VAL A 276 19.87 -0.08 -3.01
N TYR A 277 19.21 1.07 -3.15
CA TYR A 277 19.78 2.30 -3.66
C TYR A 277 19.92 3.32 -2.54
N GLN A 278 21.14 3.79 -2.30
CA GLN A 278 21.40 4.86 -1.35
C GLN A 278 21.05 6.22 -1.99
N PHE A 279 20.08 6.92 -1.41
CA PHE A 279 19.67 8.25 -1.84
C PHE A 279 20.17 9.29 -0.85
N LYS A 280 20.86 10.32 -1.35
CA LYS A 280 21.25 11.48 -0.56
C LYS A 280 20.51 12.70 -1.10
N ASN A 281 19.75 13.37 -0.25
CA ASN A 281 19.06 14.59 -0.64
C ASN A 281 20.02 15.80 -0.67
N VAL A 282 19.50 16.97 -1.05
CA VAL A 282 20.26 18.24 -1.11
C VAL A 282 20.84 18.67 0.24
N HIS A 283 20.30 18.16 1.36
CA HIS A 283 20.77 18.41 2.71
C HIS A 283 21.68 17.29 3.25
N LYS A 284 22.18 16.40 2.38
CA LYS A 284 23.01 15.23 2.73
C LYS A 284 22.33 14.21 3.66
N VAL A 285 21.03 14.34 3.89
CA VAL A 285 20.24 13.33 4.59
C VAL A 285 20.18 12.09 3.71
N THR A 286 20.50 10.94 4.31
CA THR A 286 20.54 9.66 3.61
C THR A 286 19.26 8.89 3.88
N SER A 287 18.60 8.45 2.82
CA SER A 287 17.56 7.42 2.85
C SER A 287 17.92 6.32 1.86
N TYR A 288 17.21 5.19 1.94
CA TYR A 288 17.43 4.07 1.04
C TYR A 288 16.13 3.77 0.30
N LYS A 289 16.25 3.33 -0.94
CA LYS A 289 15.14 2.89 -1.77
C LYS A 289 15.37 1.43 -2.12
N ILE A 290 14.47 0.55 -1.73
CA ILE A 290 14.52 -0.85 -2.13
C ILE A 290 13.52 -1.04 -3.26
N PHE A 291 13.94 -1.66 -4.36
CA PHE A 291 13.10 -1.93 -5.53
C PHE A 291 13.61 -3.15 -6.29
N SER A 292 12.78 -3.72 -7.17
CA SER A 292 13.17 -4.79 -8.07
C SER A 292 13.83 -4.25 -9.34
N LEU A 293 14.88 -4.90 -9.82
CA LEU A 293 15.47 -4.64 -11.15
C LEU A 293 14.51 -4.92 -12.31
N ARG A 294 13.43 -5.68 -12.05
CA ARG A 294 12.36 -5.94 -13.03
C ARG A 294 11.38 -4.79 -13.16
N SER A 295 11.34 -3.89 -12.18
CA SER A 295 10.43 -2.74 -12.18
C SER A 295 10.87 -1.67 -13.18
N PRO A 296 9.94 -0.86 -13.74
CA PRO A 296 10.28 0.27 -14.61
C PRO A 296 11.23 1.27 -13.97
N ILE A 297 12.18 1.79 -14.75
CA ILE A 297 13.06 2.88 -14.33
C ILE A 297 12.23 4.16 -14.21
N VAL A 298 12.37 4.86 -13.08
CA VAL A 298 11.74 6.16 -12.93
C VAL A 298 12.58 7.22 -13.66
N ASN A 299 11.92 7.98 -14.52
CA ASN A 299 12.58 8.93 -15.42
C ASN A 299 13.50 9.91 -14.66
N ARG A 300 14.71 10.13 -15.19
CA ARG A 300 15.77 10.99 -14.60
C ARG A 300 16.18 10.60 -13.18
N THR A 301 15.99 9.34 -12.81
CA THR A 301 16.50 8.77 -11.56
C THR A 301 17.25 7.49 -11.84
N ASN A 302 17.86 6.96 -10.78
CA ASN A 302 18.51 5.66 -10.82
C ASN A 302 17.78 4.60 -10.01
N TYR A 303 16.57 4.91 -9.54
CA TYR A 303 15.72 3.96 -8.85
C TYR A 303 14.56 3.52 -9.76
N ARG A 304 13.95 2.40 -9.41
CA ARG A 304 12.80 1.83 -10.11
C ARG A 304 11.56 1.90 -9.22
N TRP A 305 10.38 1.85 -9.81
CA TRP A 305 9.10 1.91 -9.10
C TRP A 305 8.20 0.74 -9.53
N PRO A 306 7.47 0.06 -8.62
CA PRO A 306 7.29 0.36 -7.19
C PRO A 306 8.56 0.24 -6.33
N LYS A 307 8.55 0.93 -5.19
CA LYS A 307 9.69 0.98 -4.24
C LYS A 307 9.22 0.99 -2.79
N ILE A 308 10.15 0.66 -1.89
CA ILE A 308 10.02 0.89 -0.45
C ILE A 308 11.07 1.92 -0.06
N ASP A 309 10.61 3.02 0.55
CA ASP A 309 11.47 4.03 1.12
C ASP A 309 11.84 3.64 2.57
N ILE A 310 13.13 3.59 2.82
CA ILE A 310 13.74 3.20 4.09
C ILE A 310 14.41 4.43 4.69
N PHE A 311 13.93 4.82 5.86
CA PHE A 311 14.45 5.94 6.62
C PHE A 311 15.24 5.40 7.80
N PRO A 312 16.53 5.71 7.91
CA PRO A 312 17.27 5.38 9.11
C PRO A 312 16.85 6.29 10.27
N TYR A 313 16.90 5.76 11.49
CA TYR A 313 16.73 6.50 12.73
C TYR A 313 17.89 6.25 13.70
N GLU A 314 18.16 7.23 14.54
CA GLU A 314 18.99 7.06 15.73
C GLU A 314 18.10 6.88 16.95
N GLU A 315 18.62 6.33 18.03
CA GLU A 315 17.89 6.21 19.27
C GLU A 315 18.82 6.37 20.47
N ASN A 316 18.24 6.72 21.61
CA ASN A 316 18.87 6.60 22.92
C ASN A 316 17.96 5.78 23.85
N ALA A 317 18.21 5.85 25.16
CA ALA A 317 17.42 5.10 26.14
C ALA A 317 15.91 5.38 26.09
N THR A 318 15.49 6.59 25.70
CA THR A 318 14.09 7.03 25.83
C THR A 318 13.44 7.50 24.53
N HIS A 319 14.20 7.82 23.48
CA HIS A 319 13.68 8.45 22.26
C HIS A 319 14.34 7.93 20.98
N ILE A 320 13.59 8.05 19.89
CA ILE A 320 13.98 7.80 18.51
C ILE A 320 14.02 9.13 17.75
N TYR A 321 15.02 9.29 16.88
CA TYR A 321 15.36 10.50 16.13
C TYR A 321 15.57 10.18 14.65
N ALA A 322 15.19 11.08 13.74
CA ALA A 322 15.43 10.84 12.32
C ALA A 322 16.92 11.00 12.01
N TYR A 323 17.50 10.10 11.21
CA TYR A 323 18.93 10.12 10.87
C TYR A 323 19.20 10.94 9.60
N PRO A 324 20.26 11.77 9.54
CA PRO A 324 21.15 12.10 10.65
C PRO A 324 20.47 13.08 11.62
N LYS A 325 20.75 12.91 12.91
CA LYS A 325 20.21 13.77 13.96
C LYS A 325 20.47 15.24 13.65
N HIS A 326 19.46 16.10 13.87
CA HIS A 326 19.55 17.56 13.72
C HIS A 326 19.78 18.11 12.28
N GLN A 327 19.76 17.28 11.22
CA GLN A 327 19.92 17.75 9.82
C GLN A 327 18.64 17.68 8.98
N HIS A 328 17.50 17.33 9.59
CA HIS A 328 16.22 17.26 8.88
C HIS A 328 15.54 18.63 8.79
N ASN A 329 16.00 19.49 7.88
CA ASN A 329 15.17 20.58 7.34
C ASN A 329 13.96 20.06 6.54
N LEU A 330 13.81 18.74 6.39
CA LEU A 330 12.59 18.07 5.94
C LEU A 330 11.45 18.11 6.99
N GLY A 331 11.72 18.62 8.20
CA GLY A 331 10.71 18.99 9.20
C GLY A 331 9.62 17.95 9.43
N THR A 332 9.92 16.72 9.83
CA THR A 332 8.89 15.69 10.04
C THR A 332 9.23 14.69 11.15
N MET A 333 10.08 15.04 12.12
CA MET A 333 10.05 14.36 13.43
C MET A 333 10.74 15.26 14.45
N SER A 334 10.02 15.67 15.49
CA SER A 334 10.63 16.42 16.59
C SER A 334 11.45 15.43 17.43
N TYR A 335 10.78 14.50 18.11
CA TYR A 335 11.34 13.42 18.91
C TYR A 335 10.24 12.37 19.10
N LEU A 336 10.53 11.08 18.90
CA LEU A 336 9.54 10.02 19.12
C LEU A 336 9.88 9.27 20.41
N ALA A 337 9.00 9.29 21.41
CA ALA A 337 9.20 8.52 22.62
C ALA A 337 9.27 7.02 22.28
N LYS A 338 10.29 6.33 22.78
CA LYS A 338 10.53 4.91 22.50
C LYS A 338 9.38 4.03 23.03
N SER A 339 8.75 4.44 24.12
CA SER A 339 7.53 3.81 24.67
C SER A 339 6.32 3.86 23.73
N ASN A 340 6.27 4.83 22.80
CA ASN A 340 5.21 4.92 21.79
C ASN A 340 5.46 3.97 20.60
N VAL A 341 6.66 3.37 20.51
CA VAL A 341 7.06 2.50 19.40
C VAL A 341 7.23 1.07 19.86
N GLU A 342 7.95 0.86 20.96
CA GLU A 342 8.32 -0.47 21.43
C GLU A 342 7.39 -1.00 22.54
N PRO A 343 7.13 -2.33 22.56
CA PRO A 343 7.40 -3.25 21.46
C PRO A 343 6.49 -2.94 20.26
N VAL A 344 6.95 -3.26 19.06
CA VAL A 344 6.16 -3.11 17.83
C VAL A 344 5.09 -4.20 17.76
N TYR A 345 3.95 -3.89 17.15
CA TYR A 345 2.87 -4.86 16.97
C TYR A 345 2.45 -4.97 15.52
N LEU A 346 1.84 -6.10 15.17
CA LEU A 346 1.30 -6.30 13.83
C LEU A 346 0.09 -5.41 13.60
N ARG A 347 0.05 -4.76 12.44
CA ARG A 347 -1.12 -4.11 11.87
C ARG A 347 -1.41 -4.64 10.48
N VAL A 348 -2.66 -4.50 10.07
CA VAL A 348 -3.13 -4.85 8.73
C VAL A 348 -2.64 -3.79 7.74
N LEU A 349 -1.97 -4.24 6.67
CA LEU A 349 -1.62 -3.46 5.49
C LEU A 349 -2.09 -4.25 4.26
N GLY A 350 -3.36 -4.05 3.88
CA GLY A 350 -4.00 -4.88 2.89
C GLY A 350 -3.98 -6.35 3.33
N PRO A 351 -3.56 -7.30 2.48
CA PRO A 351 -3.46 -8.71 2.85
C PRO A 351 -2.29 -9.01 3.80
N LEU A 352 -1.43 -8.04 4.14
CA LEU A 352 -0.20 -8.27 4.92
C LEU A 352 -0.37 -7.93 6.40
N LEU A 353 0.45 -8.56 7.23
CA LEU A 353 0.66 -8.20 8.64
C LEU A 353 2.04 -7.59 8.80
N VAL A 354 2.10 -6.35 9.30
CA VAL A 354 3.34 -5.58 9.28
C VAL A 354 3.61 -4.92 10.64
N PRO A 355 4.88 -4.89 11.11
CA PRO A 355 5.25 -4.18 12.34
C PRO A 355 4.93 -2.69 12.29
N SER A 356 4.13 -2.25 13.24
CA SER A 356 3.72 -0.87 13.46
C SER A 356 4.14 -0.43 14.87
N PRO A 357 4.40 0.87 15.11
CA PRO A 357 4.57 1.40 16.46
C PRO A 357 3.43 0.99 17.40
N ARG A 358 3.77 0.77 18.69
CA ARG A 358 2.83 0.52 19.78
C ARG A 358 1.65 1.50 19.82
N GLN A 359 1.97 2.79 19.76
CA GLN A 359 1.01 3.88 19.73
C GLN A 359 1.14 4.61 18.39
N PRO A 360 0.52 4.08 17.32
CA PRO A 360 0.74 4.60 15.97
C PRO A 360 0.21 6.03 15.81
N ARG A 361 -0.90 6.39 16.50
CA ARG A 361 -1.43 7.75 16.47
C ARG A 361 -0.53 8.76 17.18
N LEU A 362 0.01 8.42 18.36
CA LEU A 362 0.97 9.29 19.05
C LEU A 362 2.27 9.40 18.27
N SER A 363 2.71 8.28 17.69
CA SER A 363 3.90 8.25 16.83
C SER A 363 3.75 9.18 15.62
N LEU A 364 2.62 9.14 14.93
CA LEU A 364 2.31 10.05 13.84
C LEU A 364 2.24 11.52 14.27
N LYS A 365 1.64 11.82 15.43
CA LYS A 365 1.60 13.19 15.96
C LYS A 365 3.00 13.76 16.17
N ALA A 366 3.96 12.93 16.61
CA ALA A 366 5.36 13.33 16.78
C ALA A 366 6.13 13.48 15.45
N MET A 367 5.68 12.80 14.39
CA MET A 367 6.27 12.82 13.03
C MET A 367 5.71 13.93 12.12
N VAL A 368 4.74 14.70 12.59
CA VAL A 368 4.07 15.70 11.76
C VAL A 368 4.44 17.11 12.24
N ARG A 369 4.71 18.04 11.31
CA ARG A 369 5.04 19.44 11.65
C ARG A 369 3.99 20.03 12.58
N LEU A 370 4.44 20.75 13.60
CA LEU A 370 3.60 21.65 14.40
C LEU A 370 2.75 22.50 13.44
N GLY A 371 1.41 22.43 13.57
CA GLY A 371 0.46 23.12 12.68
C GLY A 371 -0.31 22.23 11.69
N ARG A 372 0.07 20.95 11.50
CA ARG A 372 -0.78 19.95 10.83
C ARG A 372 -1.70 19.22 11.84
N SER A 373 -2.31 19.98 12.74
CA SER A 373 -3.17 19.50 13.85
C SER A 373 -4.33 18.60 13.41
N ASN A 374 -4.72 18.65 12.14
CA ASN A 374 -5.84 17.89 11.58
C ASN A 374 -5.43 16.63 10.80
N LEU A 375 -4.25 16.04 11.04
CA LEU A 375 -3.74 14.86 10.32
C LEU A 375 -4.78 13.73 10.15
N PHE A 376 -5.61 13.49 11.18
CA PHE A 376 -6.61 12.42 11.15
C PHE A 376 -7.96 12.84 10.54
N HIS A 377 -8.19 14.15 10.37
CA HIS A 377 -9.46 14.69 9.87
C HIS A 377 -9.36 15.25 8.45
N VAL A 378 -8.14 15.53 7.96
CA VAL A 378 -7.87 16.03 6.61
C VAL A 378 -7.17 14.95 5.80
N CYS A 379 -7.73 14.70 4.62
CA CYS A 379 -7.19 13.82 3.61
C CYS A 379 -6.51 14.70 2.56
N GLU A 380 -5.23 14.42 2.32
CA GLU A 380 -4.34 15.22 1.47
C GLU A 380 -3.85 14.33 0.33
N GLY A 381 -3.88 14.88 -0.89
CA GLY A 381 -3.30 14.24 -2.07
C GLY A 381 -1.78 14.22 -1.99
N ASN A 382 -1.15 13.44 -2.88
CA ASN A 382 0.30 13.36 -2.91
C ASN A 382 0.92 14.71 -3.28
N THR A 383 1.86 15.18 -2.47
CA THR A 383 2.66 16.37 -2.81
C THR A 383 3.81 16.03 -3.77
N PHE A 384 4.17 14.76 -3.87
CA PHE A 384 5.21 14.24 -4.75
C PHE A 384 4.72 12.95 -5.42
N LEU A 385 4.91 12.84 -6.73
CA LEU A 385 4.49 11.68 -7.51
C LEU A 385 5.70 10.75 -7.74
N HIS A 386 5.81 9.70 -6.92
CA HIS A 386 7.02 8.88 -6.82
C HIS A 386 7.35 8.11 -8.10
N ARG A 387 6.31 7.70 -8.85
CA ARG A 387 6.40 7.07 -10.17
C ARG A 387 7.02 7.99 -11.23
N TYR A 388 6.76 9.29 -11.16
CA TYR A 388 7.18 10.26 -12.17
C TYR A 388 8.35 11.13 -11.74
N ASN A 389 8.81 11.00 -10.48
CA ASN A 389 9.86 11.81 -9.87
C ASN A 389 9.66 13.32 -10.07
N ARG A 390 8.45 13.80 -9.75
CA ARG A 390 8.11 15.23 -9.80
C ARG A 390 7.13 15.59 -8.69
N GLY A 391 7.11 16.86 -8.31
CA GLY A 391 6.04 17.40 -7.45
C GLY A 391 4.68 17.26 -8.12
N SER A 392 3.63 17.09 -7.32
CA SER A 392 2.26 17.18 -7.82
C SER A 392 1.93 18.63 -8.18
N THR A 393 1.22 18.83 -9.27
CA THR A 393 0.60 20.13 -9.60
C THR A 393 -0.69 20.36 -8.85
N ASP A 394 -1.28 19.28 -8.33
CA ASP A 394 -2.59 19.31 -7.71
C ASP A 394 -2.43 19.17 -6.19
N ASN A 395 -2.81 20.21 -5.46
CA ASN A 395 -2.77 20.25 -4.00
C ASN A 395 -4.18 20.01 -3.46
N TRP A 396 -4.59 18.75 -3.45
CA TRP A 396 -5.89 18.35 -2.91
C TRP A 396 -5.82 18.25 -1.39
N ARG A 397 -6.71 18.98 -0.70
CA ARG A 397 -6.93 18.87 0.74
C ARG A 397 -8.42 18.95 1.00
N VAL A 398 -8.98 17.86 1.50
CA VAL A 398 -10.41 17.76 1.81
C VAL A 398 -10.60 17.19 3.20
N PRO A 399 -11.66 17.58 3.92
CA PRO A 399 -12.10 16.82 5.09
C PRO A 399 -12.30 15.35 4.72
N CYS A 400 -11.68 14.41 5.46
CA CYS A 400 -11.77 12.98 5.16
C CYS A 400 -13.23 12.47 5.12
N LYS A 401 -14.13 13.11 5.88
CA LYS A 401 -15.57 12.80 5.86
C LYS A 401 -16.22 12.90 4.48
N GLU A 402 -15.70 13.75 3.59
CA GLU A 402 -16.20 13.90 2.22
C GLU A 402 -15.83 12.68 1.35
N LEU A 403 -14.77 11.98 1.73
CA LEU A 403 -14.29 10.79 1.05
C LEU A 403 -14.93 9.51 1.56
N HIS A 404 -15.59 9.53 2.73
CA HIS A 404 -16.19 8.35 3.33
C HIS A 404 -17.19 7.65 2.42
N ARG A 405 -17.85 8.35 1.49
CA ARG A 405 -18.79 7.77 0.52
C ARG A 405 -18.13 6.98 -0.60
N ASN A 406 -16.85 7.24 -0.86
CA ASN A 406 -16.19 6.78 -2.07
C ASN A 406 -14.95 5.93 -1.79
N TYR A 407 -14.40 5.97 -0.58
CA TYR A 407 -13.28 5.13 -0.18
C TYR A 407 -13.63 4.36 1.10
N PRO A 408 -13.04 3.18 1.31
CA PRO A 408 -13.19 2.47 2.56
C PRO A 408 -12.40 3.20 3.67
N PHE A 409 -13.03 3.35 4.83
CA PHE A 409 -12.43 3.98 6.01
C PHE A 409 -12.61 3.13 7.25
N VAL A 410 -11.58 3.14 8.09
CA VAL A 410 -11.57 2.46 9.39
C VAL A 410 -12.49 3.19 10.36
N ARG A 411 -13.33 2.41 11.03
CA ARG A 411 -14.16 2.83 12.16
C ARG A 411 -13.67 2.13 13.41
N SER A 412 -13.40 2.91 14.44
CA SER A 412 -12.91 2.39 15.72
C SER A 412 -14.02 2.37 16.75
N GLU A 413 -14.07 1.33 17.56
CA GLU A 413 -15.00 1.17 18.67
C GLU A 413 -14.25 0.64 19.89
N ARG A 414 -14.63 1.10 21.08
CA ARG A 414 -14.10 0.61 22.36
C ARG A 414 -15.20 -0.09 23.12
N ASN A 415 -14.97 -1.35 23.49
CA ASN A 415 -15.82 -2.07 24.42
C ASN A 415 -15.43 -1.67 25.85
N ALA A 416 -16.33 -0.97 26.55
CA ALA A 416 -16.08 -0.47 27.89
C ALA A 416 -15.93 -1.59 28.94
N THR A 417 -16.56 -2.76 28.71
CA THR A 417 -16.58 -3.88 29.66
C THR A 417 -15.30 -4.72 29.58
N THR A 418 -14.81 -4.99 28.37
CA THR A 418 -13.62 -5.84 28.16
C THR A 418 -12.32 -5.06 27.99
N ASN A 419 -12.41 -3.73 27.90
CA ASN A 419 -11.29 -2.85 27.53
C ASN A 419 -10.62 -3.23 26.19
N LEU A 420 -11.36 -3.92 25.31
CA LEU A 420 -10.93 -4.23 23.95
C LEU A 420 -11.38 -3.14 22.99
N CYS A 421 -10.48 -2.79 22.08
CA CYS A 421 -10.73 -1.89 20.96
C CYS A 421 -10.85 -2.73 19.68
N SER A 422 -11.77 -2.33 18.82
CA SER A 422 -11.90 -2.84 17.46
C SER A 422 -11.76 -1.72 16.45
N GLU A 423 -11.08 -2.01 15.36
CA GLU A 423 -11.03 -1.20 14.16
C GLU A 423 -11.62 -2.05 13.03
N GLU A 424 -12.63 -1.54 12.35
CA GLU A 424 -13.31 -2.22 11.24
C GLU A 424 -13.20 -1.34 9.99
N LEU A 425 -12.66 -1.89 8.89
CA LEU A 425 -12.64 -1.19 7.61
C LEU A 425 -14.02 -1.28 6.96
N LYS A 426 -14.72 -0.16 6.82
CA LYS A 426 -16.05 -0.12 6.21
C LYS A 426 -16.03 0.55 4.85
N PHE A 427 -16.78 -0.02 3.91
CA PHE A 427 -17.07 0.61 2.63
C PHE A 427 -18.58 0.86 2.53
N PRO A 428 -19.05 2.09 2.22
CA PRO A 428 -20.48 2.44 2.27
C PRO A 428 -21.39 1.57 1.42
N GLN A 429 -20.85 1.03 0.33
CA GLN A 429 -21.57 0.19 -0.62
C GLN A 429 -21.73 -1.25 -0.09
N LEU A 430 -21.10 -1.58 1.04
CA LEU A 430 -21.08 -2.92 1.62
C LEU A 430 -21.81 -2.94 2.97
N ASN A 431 -22.62 -3.97 3.16
CA ASN A 431 -23.33 -4.20 4.42
C ASN A 431 -22.41 -4.73 5.53
N GLN A 432 -21.22 -5.22 5.18
CA GLN A 432 -20.23 -5.75 6.09
C GLN A 432 -18.91 -4.98 5.90
N GLY A 433 -18.06 -4.99 6.92
CA GLY A 433 -16.69 -4.52 6.78
C GLY A 433 -15.88 -5.33 5.75
N LEU A 434 -14.62 -4.96 5.59
CA LEU A 434 -13.66 -5.66 4.74
C LEU A 434 -12.58 -6.35 5.58
N SER A 435 -12.20 -5.71 6.69
CA SER A 435 -11.23 -6.21 7.64
C SER A 435 -11.57 -5.78 9.06
N LEU A 436 -11.11 -6.58 10.02
CA LEU A 436 -11.28 -6.35 11.44
C LEU A 436 -9.92 -6.45 12.13
N TYR A 437 -9.62 -5.47 12.97
CA TYR A 437 -8.42 -5.43 13.81
C TYR A 437 -8.86 -5.25 15.27
N LYS A 438 -8.42 -6.16 16.13
CA LYS A 438 -8.73 -6.18 17.56
C LYS A 438 -7.46 -5.95 18.35
N TYR A 439 -7.55 -5.16 19.41
CA TYR A 439 -6.43 -4.87 20.29
C TYR A 439 -6.89 -4.51 21.69
N ARG A 440 -6.02 -4.68 22.69
CA ARG A 440 -6.27 -4.16 24.04
C ARG A 440 -6.11 -2.64 24.02
N CYS A 441 -7.14 -1.91 24.42
CA CYS A 441 -7.04 -0.47 24.52
C CYS A 441 -6.04 -0.10 25.62
N GLU A 442 -5.15 0.85 25.33
CA GLU A 442 -4.38 1.50 26.40
C GLU A 442 -5.31 2.49 27.15
N GLU A 443 -5.13 2.61 28.47
CA GLU A 443 -6.03 3.36 29.36
C GLU A 443 -6.24 4.83 28.95
N ASP A 444 -5.24 5.43 28.28
CA ASP A 444 -5.19 6.85 27.90
C ASP A 444 -5.75 7.20 26.50
N LEU A 445 -6.41 6.28 25.81
CA LEU A 445 -7.09 6.61 24.55
C LEU A 445 -8.34 7.50 24.82
N PRO A 446 -8.48 8.68 24.17
CA PRO A 446 -9.66 9.53 24.32
C PRO A 446 -10.96 8.77 24.04
N ARG A 447 -11.98 9.00 24.87
CA ARG A 447 -13.27 8.28 24.90
C ARG A 447 -14.14 8.43 23.64
N THR A 448 -13.73 9.20 22.64
CA THR A 448 -14.53 9.45 21.43
C THR A 448 -13.65 9.46 20.19
N LEU A 449 -13.71 8.37 19.42
CA LEU A 449 -13.17 8.23 18.07
C LEU A 449 -14.31 8.51 17.08
N GLN A 450 -14.54 9.78 16.72
CA GLN A 450 -15.45 10.17 15.62
C GLN A 450 -14.69 10.42 14.31
#